data_AF-A0A7X0V205-F1
#
_entry.id   AF-A0A7X0V205-F1
#
_cell.length_a   1.000
_cell.length_b   1.000
_cell.length_c   1.000
_cell.angle_alpha   90.00
_cell.angle_beta   90.00
_cell.angle_gamma   90.00
#
_symmetry.space_group_name_H-M   'P 1'
#
loop_
_entity.id
_entity.type
_entity.pdbx_description
1 polymer ?
#
loop_
_entity_poly.entity_id
_entity_poly.type
_entity_poly.pdbx_seq_one_letter_code
_entity_poly.pdbx_strand_id
1 'polypeptide(L)'
;MEDNGTREKNTNIIENLMGYIDTRIDIIRLEVQEKLKSSFVGIVHGVLLGLVAFMCLIFVNIFLGLLLNHLLDSTFWGFGIIALFYVVLLVILVIGLDKKMFQGMADKTFDNTIYKTDKREKSI
;
A
#
# COMPACT_ATOMS: atom_id res chain seq x y z
N MET A 1 67.91 3.02 13.69
CA MET A 1 67.17 4.29 13.73
C MET A 1 66.05 4.12 12.73
N GLU A 2 64.98 3.42 13.09
CA GLU A 2 63.96 3.00 12.14
C GLU A 2 62.59 3.50 12.60
N ASP A 3 61.96 4.20 11.66
CA ASP A 3 60.52 4.27 11.45
C ASP A 3 59.63 4.90 12.54
N ASN A 4 59.70 6.23 12.66
CA ASN A 4 58.64 7.03 13.29
C ASN A 4 57.70 7.70 12.25
N GLY A 5 58.11 7.81 10.98
CA GLY A 5 57.35 8.52 9.94
C GLY A 5 56.15 7.75 9.34
N THR A 6 56.16 6.42 9.39
CA THR A 6 55.12 5.59 8.74
C THR A 6 53.89 5.39 9.64
N ARG A 7 54.05 5.53 10.96
CA ARG A 7 52.97 5.39 11.95
C ARG A 7 52.07 6.63 11.99
N GLU A 8 52.62 7.83 11.99
CA GLU A 8 51.84 9.08 11.96
C GLU A 8 51.00 9.21 10.68
N LYS A 9 51.53 8.83 9.51
CA LYS A 9 50.74 8.90 8.27
C LYS A 9 49.56 7.92 8.29
N ASN A 10 49.77 6.70 8.76
CA ASN A 10 48.68 5.72 8.86
C ASN A 10 47.59 6.16 9.82
N THR A 11 47.94 6.75 10.97
CA THR A 11 46.93 7.25 11.92
C THR A 11 46.09 8.37 11.33
N ASN A 12 46.69 9.34 10.63
CA ASN A 12 45.94 10.44 9.99
C ASN A 12 44.96 9.95 8.91
N ILE A 13 45.34 8.96 8.09
CA ILE A 13 44.44 8.40 7.07
C ILE A 13 43.30 7.60 7.70
N ILE A 14 43.59 6.87 8.78
CA ILE A 14 42.58 6.12 9.54
C ILE A 14 41.62 7.10 10.23
N GLU A 15 42.10 8.19 10.82
CA GLU A 15 41.27 9.21 11.48
C GLU A 15 40.34 9.91 10.50
N ASN A 16 40.85 10.30 9.32
CA ASN A 16 40.04 10.91 8.27
C ASN A 16 38.99 9.95 7.71
N LEU A 17 39.35 8.67 7.54
CA LEU A 17 38.41 7.63 7.10
C LEU A 17 37.32 7.39 8.15
N MET A 18 37.69 7.37 9.43
CA MET A 18 36.76 7.20 10.53
C MET A 18 35.77 8.37 10.61
N GLY A 19 36.24 9.61 10.48
CA GLY A 19 35.37 10.79 10.40
C GLY A 19 34.43 10.79 9.19
N TYR A 20 34.88 10.26 8.05
CA TYR A 20 34.03 10.08 6.87
C TYR A 20 32.96 9.00 7.07
N ILE A 21 33.31 7.88 7.70
CA ILE A 21 32.36 6.82 8.02
C ILE A 21 31.31 7.31 9.02
N ASP A 22 31.71 8.04 10.05
CA ASP A 22 30.78 8.64 11.02
C ASP A 22 29.81 9.60 10.33
N THR A 23 30.33 10.46 9.44
CA THR A 23 29.49 11.38 8.65
C THR A 23 28.49 10.61 7.77
N ARG A 24 28.93 9.51 7.13
CA ARG A 24 28.05 8.67 6.31
C ARG A 24 26.96 8.00 7.16
N ILE A 25 27.29 7.53 8.35
CA ILE A 25 26.34 6.92 9.29
C ILE A 25 25.30 7.96 9.74
N ASP A 26 25.73 9.19 10.04
CA ASP A 26 24.82 10.27 10.43
C ASP A 26 23.87 10.66 9.31
N ILE A 27 24.35 10.74 8.06
CA ILE A 27 23.50 10.99 6.89
C ILE A 27 22.43 9.88 6.75
N ILE A 28 22.83 8.61 6.87
CA ILE A 28 21.89 7.48 6.79
C ILE A 28 20.85 7.57 7.92
N ARG A 29 21.27 7.89 9.14
CA ARG A 29 20.35 8.08 10.28
C ARG A 29 19.33 9.18 10.02
N LEU A 30 19.80 10.33 9.53
CA LEU A 30 18.94 11.46 9.20
C LEU A 30 17.93 11.10 8.11
N GLU A 31 18.39 10.48 7.03
CA GLU A 31 17.54 10.10 5.90
C GLU A 31 16.49 9.05 6.31
N VAL A 32 16.87 8.09 7.15
CA VAL A 32 15.93 7.12 7.74
C VAL A 32 14.91 7.83 8.64
N GLN A 33 15.33 8.75 9.50
CA GLN A 33 14.40 9.51 10.35
C GLN A 33 13.42 10.34 9.53
N GLU A 34 13.86 11.02 8.47
CA GLU A 34 12.99 11.79 7.58
C GLU A 34 12.00 10.89 6.84
N LYS A 35 12.47 9.77 6.26
CA LYS A 35 11.58 8.81 5.57
C LYS A 35 10.57 8.20 6.51
N LEU A 36 10.98 7.87 7.74
CA LEU A 36 10.08 7.37 8.78
C LEU A 36 9.05 8.42 9.16
N LYS A 37 9.44 9.67 9.44
CA LYS A 37 8.50 10.74 9.79
C LYS A 37 7.48 10.98 8.67
N SER A 38 7.95 11.10 7.43
CA SER A 38 7.08 11.32 6.27
C SER A 38 6.11 10.15 6.04
N SER A 39 6.63 8.91 6.04
CA SER A 39 5.79 7.72 5.89
C SER A 39 4.82 7.53 7.05
N PHE A 40 5.25 7.80 8.28
CA PHE A 40 4.43 7.62 9.47
C PHE A 40 3.24 8.58 9.46
N VAL A 41 3.43 9.84 9.08
CA VAL A 41 2.33 10.80 8.93
C VAL A 41 1.34 10.34 7.86
N GLY A 42 1.82 9.87 6.71
CA GLY A 42 0.97 9.34 5.63
C GLY A 42 0.18 8.10 6.07
N ILE A 43 0.82 7.16 6.76
CA ILE A 43 0.18 5.94 7.27
C ILE A 43 -0.87 6.29 8.32
N VAL A 44 -0.56 7.13 9.31
CA VAL A 44 -1.50 7.51 10.36
C VAL A 44 -2.71 8.21 9.76
N HIS A 45 -2.51 9.14 8.84
CA HIS A 45 -3.61 9.82 8.16
C HIS A 45 -4.45 8.85 7.32
N GLY A 46 -3.81 7.97 6.56
CA GLY A 46 -4.48 6.95 5.75
C GLY A 46 -5.27 5.95 6.59
N VAL A 47 -4.72 5.51 7.72
CA VAL A 47 -5.39 4.61 8.66
C VAL A 47 -6.58 5.31 9.32
N LEU A 48 -6.44 6.57 9.74
CA LEU A 48 -7.54 7.32 10.34
C LEU A 48 -8.69 7.51 9.34
N LEU A 49 -8.37 7.92 8.11
CA LEU A 49 -9.36 8.12 7.06
C LEU A 49 -10.01 6.78 6.65
N GLY A 50 -9.21 5.73 6.53
CA GLY A 50 -9.66 4.37 6.26
C GLY A 50 -10.57 3.82 7.36
N LEU A 51 -10.24 4.07 8.63
CA LEU A 51 -11.06 3.67 9.78
C LEU A 51 -12.42 4.37 9.76
N VAL A 52 -12.45 5.68 9.51
CA VAL A 52 -13.71 6.45 9.41
C VAL A 52 -14.54 5.96 8.22
N ALA A 53 -13.92 5.75 7.06
CA ALA A 53 -14.60 5.22 5.89
C ALA A 53 -15.17 3.82 6.15
N PHE A 54 -14.39 2.94 6.79
CA PHE A 54 -14.81 1.59 7.17
C PHE A 54 -15.97 1.61 8.16
N MET A 55 -15.92 2.48 9.17
CA MET A 55 -17.03 2.69 10.10
C MET A 55 -18.29 3.14 9.36
N CYS A 56 -18.17 4.11 8.45
CA CYS A 56 -19.29 4.58 7.64
C CYS A 56 -19.91 3.44 6.81
N LEU A 57 -19.08 2.61 6.16
CA LEU A 57 -19.55 1.46 5.39
C LEU A 57 -20.34 0.45 6.24
N ILE A 58 -19.89 0.16 7.46
CA ILE A 58 -20.63 -0.71 8.39
C ILE A 58 -21.97 -0.08 8.74
N PHE A 59 -21.99 1.19 9.13
CA PHE A 59 -23.22 1.89 9.49
C PHE A 59 -24.22 1.94 8.34
N VAL A 60 -23.75 2.17 7.10
CA VAL A 60 -24.60 2.14 5.91
C VAL A 60 -25.21 0.75 5.70
N ASN A 61 -24.44 -0.33 5.88
CA ASN A 61 -24.97 -1.70 5.77
C ASN A 61 -26.03 -2.00 6.83
N ILE A 62 -25.76 -1.61 8.09
CA ILE A 62 -26.72 -1.77 9.18
C ILE A 62 -27.98 -0.96 8.89
N PHE A 63 -27.83 0.29 8.44
CA PHE A 63 -28.95 1.15 8.06
C PHE A 63 -29.78 0.52 6.95
N LEU A 64 -29.15 -0.04 5.91
CA LEU A 64 -29.84 -0.73 4.83
C LEU A 64 -30.65 -1.93 5.35
N GLY A 65 -30.08 -2.72 6.27
CA GLY A 65 -30.78 -3.82 6.92
C GLY A 65 -31.98 -3.37 7.75
N LEU A 66 -31.83 -2.30 8.51
CA LEU A 66 -32.93 -1.72 9.29
C LEU A 66 -34.01 -1.10 8.41
N LEU A 67 -33.64 -0.42 7.33
CA LEU A 67 -34.57 0.14 6.36
C LEU A 67 -35.40 -0.98 5.72
N LEU A 68 -34.75 -2.08 5.33
CA LEU A 68 -35.43 -3.20 4.72
C LEU A 68 -36.33 -3.95 5.71
N ASN A 69 -35.91 -4.07 6.97
CA ASN A 69 -36.75 -4.58 8.07
C ASN A 69 -38.02 -3.73 8.24
N HIS A 70 -37.89 -2.39 8.18
CA HIS A 70 -39.04 -1.50 8.30
C HIS A 70 -40.00 -1.63 7.12
N LEU A 71 -39.50 -1.79 5.89
CA LEU A 71 -40.33 -2.00 4.70
C LEU A 71 -41.07 -3.35 4.73
N LEU A 72 -40.47 -4.39 5.32
CA LEU A 72 -41.07 -5.72 5.42
C LEU A 72 -41.93 -5.92 6.67
N ASP A 73 -42.06 -4.89 7.52
CA ASP A 73 -42.77 -4.96 8.81
C ASP A 73 -42.31 -6.14 9.67
N SER A 74 -41.01 -6.44 9.64
CA SER A 74 -40.42 -7.61 10.27
C SER A 74 -39.05 -7.31 10.86
N THR A 75 -38.80 -7.79 12.07
CA THR A 75 -37.60 -7.45 12.86
C THR A 75 -36.29 -8.00 12.30
N PHE A 76 -36.32 -9.09 11.52
CA PHE A 76 -35.11 -9.81 11.11
C PHE A 76 -35.03 -10.15 9.61
N TRP A 77 -36.14 -10.09 8.87
CA TRP A 77 -36.17 -10.53 7.47
C TRP A 77 -35.37 -9.63 6.52
N GLY A 78 -35.22 -8.34 6.84
CA GLY A 78 -34.41 -7.38 6.08
C GLY A 78 -32.93 -7.75 6.06
N PHE A 79 -32.36 -8.21 7.19
CA PHE A 79 -30.99 -8.73 7.20
C PHE A 79 -30.87 -10.04 6.43
N GLY A 80 -31.87 -10.93 6.52
CA GLY A 80 -31.88 -12.20 5.81
C GLY A 80 -31.90 -12.05 4.29
N ILE A 81 -32.68 -11.11 3.77
CA ILE A 81 -32.74 -10.81 2.33
C ILE A 81 -31.43 -10.21 1.84
N ILE A 82 -30.83 -9.30 2.58
CA ILE A 82 -29.52 -8.73 2.23
C ILE A 82 -28.44 -9.82 2.22
N ALA A 83 -28.45 -10.71 3.21
CA ALA A 83 -27.52 -11.84 3.26
C ALA A 83 -27.72 -12.78 2.06
N LEU A 84 -28.96 -13.11 1.71
CA LEU A 84 -29.28 -13.95 0.56
C LEU A 84 -28.86 -13.28 -0.75
N PHE A 85 -29.08 -11.97 -0.88
CA PHE A 85 -28.62 -11.19 -2.02
C PHE A 85 -27.10 -11.25 -2.17
N TYR A 86 -26.34 -11.09 -1.08
CA TYR A 86 -24.88 -11.22 -1.11
C TYR A 86 -24.42 -12.64 -1.47
N VAL A 87 -25.10 -13.68 -0.99
CA VAL A 87 -24.80 -15.07 -1.38
C VAL A 87 -25.07 -15.30 -2.87
N VAL A 88 -26.20 -14.82 -3.40
CA VAL A 88 -26.51 -14.93 -4.83
C VAL A 88 -25.47 -14.19 -5.66
N LEU A 89 -25.09 -12.97 -5.26
CA LEU A 89 -24.06 -12.18 -5.93
C LEU A 89 -22.71 -12.89 -5.90
N LEU A 90 -22.34 -13.52 -4.77
CA LEU A 90 -21.13 -14.34 -4.64
C LEU A 90 -21.19 -15.54 -5.60
N VAL A 91 -22.30 -16.27 -5.66
CA VAL A 91 -22.47 -17.41 -6.56
C VAL A 91 -22.35 -16.97 -8.03
N ILE A 92 -22.99 -15.86 -8.41
CA ILE A 92 -22.86 -15.27 -9.74
C ILE A 92 -21.41 -14.87 -10.01
N LEU A 93 -20.73 -14.30 -9.03
CA LEU A 93 -19.34 -13.89 -9.15
C LEU A 93 -18.41 -15.11 -9.29
N VAL A 94 -18.63 -16.20 -8.56
CA VAL A 94 -17.82 -17.43 -8.67
C VAL A 94 -18.04 -18.15 -9.99
N ILE A 95 -19.29 -18.18 -10.49
CA ILE A 95 -19.62 -18.82 -11.78
C ILE A 95 -19.24 -17.91 -12.97
N GLY A 96 -19.41 -16.59 -12.80
CA GLY A 96 -19.17 -15.57 -13.82
C GLY A 96 -17.72 -15.11 -13.93
N LEU A 97 -16.95 -15.15 -12.82
CA LEU A 97 -15.49 -15.09 -12.83
C LEU A 97 -14.91 -16.45 -13.20
N ASP A 98 -15.36 -17.00 -14.33
CA ASP A 98 -14.58 -18.00 -15.02
C ASP A 98 -13.18 -17.39 -15.29
N LYS A 99 -12.11 -18.16 -15.11
CA LYS A 99 -10.70 -17.69 -15.19
C LYS A 99 -10.44 -16.79 -16.40
N LYS A 100 -11.20 -16.98 -17.48
CA LYS A 100 -11.17 -16.22 -18.73
C LYS A 100 -11.58 -14.75 -18.61
N MET A 101 -12.54 -14.40 -17.75
CA MET A 101 -12.96 -13.00 -17.53
C MET A 101 -11.90 -12.23 -16.74
N PHE A 102 -11.34 -12.85 -15.70
CA PHE A 102 -10.26 -12.25 -14.91
C PHE A 102 -8.98 -12.10 -15.74
N GLN A 103 -8.62 -13.11 -16.54
CA GLN A 103 -7.51 -13.02 -17.50
C GLN A 103 -7.77 -11.94 -18.56
N GLY A 104 -8.98 -11.84 -19.11
CA GLY A 104 -9.33 -10.83 -20.12
C GLY A 104 -9.38 -9.39 -19.58
N MET A 105 -9.72 -9.19 -18.30
CA MET A 105 -9.64 -7.87 -17.65
C MET A 105 -8.19 -7.54 -17.27
N ALA A 106 -7.45 -8.50 -16.73
CA ALA A 106 -6.03 -8.33 -16.42
C ALA A 106 -5.24 -7.95 -17.68
N ASP A 107 -5.38 -8.70 -18.77
CA ASP A 107 -4.67 -8.40 -20.02
C ASP A 107 -5.03 -7.00 -20.55
N LYS A 108 -6.31 -6.58 -20.51
CA LYS A 108 -6.71 -5.23 -20.97
C LYS A 108 -6.18 -4.10 -20.08
N THR A 109 -6.06 -4.33 -18.77
CA THR A 109 -5.53 -3.34 -17.83
C THR A 109 -3.99 -3.28 -17.88
N PHE A 110 -3.31 -4.42 -18.06
CA PHE A 110 -1.86 -4.47 -18.14
C PHE A 110 -1.34 -4.03 -19.52
N ASP A 111 -1.99 -4.41 -20.62
CA ASP A 111 -1.52 -4.07 -21.98
C ASP A 111 -1.61 -2.55 -22.24
N ASN A 112 -2.64 -1.86 -21.73
CA ASN A 112 -2.73 -0.40 -21.87
C ASN A 112 -1.67 0.36 -21.03
N THR A 113 -1.14 -0.25 -19.97
CA THR A 113 -0.06 0.34 -19.16
C THR A 113 1.33 -0.01 -19.70
N ILE A 114 1.52 -1.17 -20.32
CA ILE A 114 2.85 -1.63 -20.80
C ILE A 114 3.12 -1.24 -22.26
N TYR A 115 2.12 -1.23 -23.15
CA TYR A 115 2.33 -0.96 -24.59
C TYR A 115 2.68 0.50 -24.92
N LYS A 116 2.56 1.42 -23.95
CA LYS A 116 2.88 2.84 -24.15
C LYS A 116 4.36 3.19 -23.93
N THR A 117 5.16 2.27 -23.36
CA THR A 117 6.57 2.53 -23.04
C THR A 117 7.51 2.19 -24.19
N ASP A 118 7.24 1.16 -25.00
CA ASP A 118 8.22 0.70 -26.01
C ASP A 118 8.22 1.52 -27.33
N LYS A 119 7.14 2.25 -27.63
CA LYS A 119 7.03 3.03 -28.88
C LYS A 119 7.68 4.43 -28.82
N ARG A 120 8.34 4.80 -27.72
CA ARG A 120 9.08 6.06 -27.56
C ARG A 120 10.61 5.91 -27.65
N GLU A 121 11.13 4.70 -27.91
CA GLU A 121 12.57 4.46 -28.06
C GLU A 121 13.03 4.31 -29.53
N LYS A 122 12.11 4.12 -30.48
CA LYS A 122 12.47 3.99 -31.92
C LYS A 122 12.24 5.24 -32.77
N SER A 123 12.06 6.41 -32.17
CA SER A 123 11.89 7.66 -32.93
C SER A 123 12.72 8.84 -32.39
N ILE A 124 13.85 8.58 -31.72
CA ILE A 124 14.89 9.58 -31.50
C ILE A 124 16.15 9.13 -32.25
#